data_AF-K1YA96-F1
#
_entry.id   AF-K1YA96-F1
#
_cell.length_a   1.000
_cell.length_b   1.000
_cell.length_c   1.000
_cell.angle_alpha   90.00
_cell.angle_beta   90.00
_cell.angle_gamma   90.00
#
_symmetry.space_group_name_H-M   'P 1'
#
loop_
_entity.id
_entity.type
_entity.pdbx_description
1 polymer ?
#
loop_
_entity_poly.entity_id
_entity_poly.type
_entity_poly.pdbx_seq_one_letter_code
_entity_poly.pdbx_strand_id
1 'polypeptide(L)' 'MYTAKDPVVIVGAKRTPVGAFQGQFAGVTAPQLGSVAIAAAVEQAGVR' A
#
# COMPACT_ATOMS: atom_id res chain seq x y z
N MET A 1 -28.80 6.27 5.70
CA MET A 1 -27.36 6.56 5.58
C MET A 1 -26.68 6.19 6.89
N TYR A 2 -25.55 5.46 6.84
CA TYR A 2 -24.84 5.03 8.04
C TYR A 2 -24.04 6.21 8.61
N THR A 3 -24.61 6.89 9.61
CA THR A 3 -23.96 7.99 10.34
C THR A 3 -23.30 7.43 11.60
N ALA A 4 -22.20 6.71 11.43
CA ALA A 4 -21.31 6.44 12.55
C ALA A 4 -20.65 7.75 12.98
N LYS A 5 -20.59 8.00 14.30
CA LYS A 5 -19.90 9.15 14.89
C LYS A 5 -18.41 9.20 14.52
N ASP A 6 -17.85 8.05 14.14
CA ASP A 6 -16.49 7.88 13.64
C ASP A 6 -16.51 6.90 12.45
N PRO A 7 -16.69 7.41 11.22
CA PRO A 7 -16.76 6.54 10.05
C PRO A 7 -15.37 6.05 9.63
N VAL A 8 -15.24 4.74 9.42
CA VAL A 8 -14.01 4.16 8.84
C VAL A 8 -13.94 4.54 7.35
N VAL A 9 -12.85 5.20 6.97
CA VAL A 9 -12.60 5.67 5.60
C VAL A 9 -11.24 5.22 5.08
N ILE A 10 -11.13 5.01 3.77
CA ILE A 10 -9.85 4.69 3.10
C ILE A 10 -9.27 6.00 2.54
N VAL A 11 -8.15 6.44 3.09
CA VAL A 11 -7.51 7.72 2.72
C VAL A 11 -6.32 7.56 1.77
N GLY A 12 -5.82 6.33 1.57
CA GLY A 12 -4.72 6.04 0.66
C GLY A 12 -4.69 4.56 0.29
N ALA A 13 -4.33 4.26 -0.96
CA ALA A 13 -4.21 2.90 -1.46
C ALA A 13 -3.21 2.84 -2.61
N LYS A 14 -2.07 2.18 -2.37
CA LYS A 14 -1.02 1.91 -3.36
C LYS A 14 -0.60 0.45 -3.32
N ARG A 15 0.00 0.01 -4.41
CA ARG A 15 0.56 -1.33 -4.56
C ARG A 15 1.82 -1.30 -5.40
N THR A 16 2.68 -2.29 -5.24
CA THR A 16 3.73 -2.56 -6.22
C THR A 16 3.10 -3.13 -7.51
N PRO A 17 3.84 -3.09 -8.63
CA PRO A 17 3.56 -3.99 -9.76
C PRO A 17 3.62 -5.45 -9.30
N VAL A 18 2.98 -6.34 -10.07
CA VAL A 18 3.07 -7.79 -9.84
C VAL A 18 4.21 -8.32 -10.70
N GLY A 19 5.16 -9.01 -10.09
CA GLY A 19 6.23 -9.71 -10.80
C GLY A 19 5.84 -11.16 -11.10
N ALA A 20 6.29 -11.68 -12.24
CA ALA A 20 6.17 -13.10 -12.54
C ALA A 20 7.09 -13.93 -11.65
N PHE A 21 6.81 -15.23 -11.53
CA PHE A 21 7.68 -16.15 -10.81
C PHE A 21 9.10 -16.13 -11.41
N GLN A 22 10.11 -15.96 -10.55
CA GLN A 22 11.52 -15.76 -10.95
C GLN A 22 11.74 -14.56 -11.92
N GLY A 23 10.85 -13.56 -11.90
CA GLY A 23 10.94 -12.36 -12.74
C GLY A 23 11.57 -11.15 -12.05
N GLN A 24 11.01 -9.97 -12.32
CA GLN A 24 11.55 -8.65 -11.97
C GLN A 24 11.82 -8.45 -10.46
N PHE A 25 11.08 -9.13 -9.60
CA PHE A 25 11.21 -9.04 -8.15
C PHE A 25 11.85 -10.28 -7.51
N ALA A 26 12.46 -11.18 -8.28
CA ALA A 26 13.05 -12.41 -7.76
C ALA A 26 14.11 -12.18 -6.66
N GLY A 27 14.86 -11.08 -6.76
CA GLY A 27 15.87 -10.69 -5.75
C GLY A 27 15.35 -9.75 -4.67
N VAL A 28 14.06 -9.41 -4.65
CA VAL A 28 13.47 -8.46 -3.70
C VAL A 28 12.69 -9.21 -2.64
N THR A 29 12.98 -8.93 -1.37
CA THR A 29 12.28 -9.58 -0.25
C THR A 29 10.86 -9.05 -0.12
N ALA A 30 9.96 -9.87 0.44
CA ALA A 30 8.58 -9.45 0.69
C ALA A 30 8.47 -8.17 1.57
N PRO A 31 9.25 -8.01 2.66
CA PRO A 31 9.24 -6.77 3.43
C PRO A 31 9.64 -5.53 2.62
N GLN A 32 10.59 -5.64 1.69
CA GLN A 32 10.97 -4.52 0.83
C GLN A 32 9.81 -4.10 -0.09
N LEU A 33 9.13 -5.05 -0.74
CA LEU A 33 7.94 -4.76 -1.55
C LEU A 33 6.82 -4.12 -0.71
N GLY A 34 6.58 -4.65 0.50
CA GLY A 34 5.61 -4.10 1.43
C GLY A 34 5.96 -2.68 1.88
N SER A 35 7.23 -2.42 2.20
CA SER A 35 7.70 -1.10 2.65
C SER A 35 7.44 -0.01 1.61
N VAL A 36 7.68 -0.31 0.33
CA VAL A 36 7.41 0.63 -0.78
C VAL A 36 5.91 0.88 -0.94
N ALA A 37 5.09 -0.17 -0.88
CA ALA A 37 3.64 -0.02 -1.00
C ALA A 37 3.05 0.81 0.15
N ILE A 38 3.50 0.58 1.39
CA ILE A 38 3.05 1.30 2.59
C ILE A 38 3.49 2.76 2.52
N ALA A 39 4.78 3.03 2.23
CA ALA A 39 5.29 4.40 2.15
C ALA A 39 4.51 5.24 1.13
N ALA A 40 4.25 4.68 -0.07
CA ALA A 40 3.49 5.36 -1.09
C ALA A 40 2.00 5.55 -0.73
N ALA A 41 1.40 4.63 0.02
CA ALA A 41 0.03 4.76 0.50
C ALA A 41 -0.11 5.86 1.57
N VAL A 42 0.87 5.96 2.48
CA VAL A 42 0.96 7.02 3.50
C VAL A 42 1.19 8.39 2.84
N GLU A 43 2.09 8.47 1.86
CA GLU A 43 2.33 9.69 1.08
C GLU A 43 1.05 10.15 0.35
N GLN A 44 0.35 9.23 -0.32
CA GLN A 44 -0.93 9.55 -0.97
C GLN A 44 -1.98 10.03 0.04
N ALA A 45 -2.01 9.45 1.25
CA ALA A 45 -2.93 9.84 2.30
C ALA A 45 -2.61 11.22 2.89
N GLY A 46 -1.42 11.78 2.66
CA GLY A 46 -1.02 13.09 3.15
C GLY A 46 -0.86 13.16 4.67
N VAL A 47 -0.61 12.02 5.33
CA VAL A 47 -0.47 11.90 6.79
C VAL A 47 0.99 11.66 7.18
N ARG A 48 1.39 12.11 8.37
CA ARG A 48 2.76 12.05 8.91
C ARG A 48 2.86 11.17 10.15
#